data_AF-A0A969YX52-F1
#
_entry.id   AF-A0A969YX52-F1
#
_cell.length_a   1.000
_cell.length_b   1.000
_cell.length_c   1.000
_cell.angle_alpha   90.00
_cell.angle_beta   90.00
_cell.angle_gamma   90.00
#
_symmetry.space_group_name_H-M   'P 1'
#
loop_
_entity.id
_entity.type
_entity.pdbx_description
1 polymer ?
#
loop_
_entity_poly.entity_id
_entity_poly.type
_entity_poly.pdbx_seq_one_letter_code
_entity_poly.pdbx_strand_id
1 'polypeptide(L)'
;MLTKYLKSIGKIQDSAVISILGGLIGMIPMDISNYLLWKKGKTENLYGHVAGSMLMSKFRMNQTKNFILGQFWHYAAGAGFGFPAFYLLKKTGKDHLLLKGASVGMFTWGLLYNFGMRIGLYGANPRLTKTKYAALWHNFLYGVTTVYAISAIADPGLFPQKQNNRDISAQNMPISEDYKKGAHQYESIVN
;
A
#
# COMPACT_ATOMS: atom_id res chain seq x y z
N MET A 1 21.06 19.57 -4.11
CA MET A 1 21.56 18.84 -2.91
C MET A 1 20.45 18.10 -2.15
N LEU A 2 19.27 18.69 -1.90
CA LEU A 2 18.16 18.02 -1.21
C LEU A 2 17.69 16.70 -1.86
N THR A 3 17.73 16.61 -3.18
CA THR A 3 17.30 15.43 -3.95
C THR A 3 18.18 14.19 -3.74
N LYS A 4 19.46 14.36 -3.34
CA LYS A 4 20.38 13.24 -3.10
C LYS A 4 20.12 12.56 -1.75
N TYR A 5 19.62 13.31 -0.76
CA TYR A 5 19.27 12.79 0.57
C TYR A 5 17.89 12.13 0.59
N LEU A 6 16.91 12.67 -0.16
CA LEU A 6 15.61 12.00 -0.36
C LEU A 6 15.75 10.65 -1.10
N LYS A 7 16.81 10.48 -1.90
CA LYS A 7 17.13 9.23 -2.61
C LYS A 7 17.53 8.07 -1.68
N SER A 8 17.75 8.32 -0.38
CA SER A 8 18.23 7.31 0.58
C SER A 8 17.14 6.68 1.45
N ILE A 9 15.89 7.14 1.37
CA ILE A 9 14.80 6.63 2.24
C ILE A 9 14.26 5.26 1.74
N GLY A 10 14.49 4.92 0.47
CA GLY A 10 14.14 3.62 -0.11
C GLY A 10 15.35 2.69 -0.24
N LYS A 11 15.74 2.00 0.84
CA LYS A 11 16.84 1.01 0.81
C LYS A 11 16.51 -0.33 1.45
N ILE A 12 15.30 -0.51 1.97
CA ILE A 12 14.91 -1.81 2.51
C ILE A 12 14.65 -2.73 1.32
N GLN A 13 15.34 -3.87 1.30
CA GLN A 13 15.17 -4.91 0.28
C GLN A 13 14.33 -6.09 0.79
N ASP A 14 14.28 -6.26 2.12
CA ASP A 14 13.51 -7.32 2.76
C ASP A 14 12.01 -7.09 2.56
N SER A 15 11.39 -7.99 1.79
CA SER A 15 9.97 -7.89 1.43
C SER A 15 9.03 -8.02 2.63
N ALA A 16 9.39 -8.81 3.65
CA ALA A 16 8.57 -9.00 4.83
C ALA A 16 8.58 -7.75 5.70
N VAL A 17 9.76 -7.17 5.95
CA VAL A 17 9.92 -5.93 6.72
C VAL A 17 9.18 -4.78 6.03
N ILE A 18 9.34 -4.61 4.72
CA ILE A 18 8.62 -3.58 3.94
C ILE A 18 7.12 -3.74 4.07
N SER A 19 6.62 -4.97 3.93
CA SER A 19 5.19 -5.28 3.99
C SER A 19 4.63 -4.95 5.38
N ILE A 20 5.29 -5.43 6.43
CA ILE A 20 4.88 -5.20 7.82
C ILE A 20 4.88 -3.71 8.14
N LEU A 21 5.99 -3.00 7.88
CA LEU A 21 6.09 -1.57 8.17
C LEU A 21 5.07 -0.75 7.36
N GLY A 22 4.91 -1.07 6.07
CA GLY A 22 3.93 -0.42 5.21
C GLY A 22 2.51 -0.54 5.74
N GLY A 23 2.11 -1.76 6.12
CA GLY A 23 0.79 -2.02 6.71
C GLY A 23 0.60 -1.32 8.06
N LEU A 24 1.60 -1.36 8.95
CA LEU A 24 1.56 -0.67 10.25
C LEU A 24 1.41 0.85 10.08
N ILE A 25 2.17 1.46 9.16
CA ILE A 25 2.08 2.90 8.87
C ILE A 25 0.70 3.24 8.31
N GLY A 26 0.11 2.37 7.48
CA GLY A 26 -1.25 2.53 6.96
C GLY A 26 -2.33 2.61 8.03
N MET A 27 -2.13 1.95 9.18
CA MET A 27 -3.11 1.95 10.28
C MET A 27 -3.18 3.30 11.01
N ILE A 28 -2.10 4.07 11.03
CA ILE A 28 -2.03 5.34 11.77
C ILE A 28 -3.11 6.33 11.32
N PRO A 29 -3.21 6.73 10.03
CA PRO A 29 -4.27 7.66 9.60
C PRO A 29 -5.67 7.03 9.68
N MET A 30 -5.79 5.72 9.51
CA MET A 30 -7.04 4.99 9.71
C MET A 30 -7.55 5.16 11.15
N ASP A 31 -6.71 4.89 12.14
CA ASP A 31 -7.06 4.97 13.56
C ASP A 31 -7.32 6.41 14.01
N ILE A 32 -6.49 7.36 13.56
CA ILE A 32 -6.71 8.78 13.83
C ILE A 32 -8.08 9.21 13.29
N SER A 33 -8.38 8.87 12.04
CA SER A 33 -9.69 9.17 11.43
C SER A 33 -10.83 8.51 12.20
N ASN A 34 -10.69 7.23 12.58
CA ASN A 34 -11.71 6.54 13.35
C ASN A 34 -11.95 7.21 14.70
N TYR A 35 -10.89 7.50 15.45
CA TYR A 35 -11.00 8.17 16.74
C TYR A 35 -11.74 9.51 16.65
N LEU A 36 -11.42 10.33 15.64
CA LEU A 36 -12.08 11.61 15.41
C LEU A 36 -13.57 11.46 15.07
N LEU A 37 -13.93 10.46 14.25
CA LEU A 37 -15.33 10.18 13.91
C LEU A 37 -16.10 9.56 15.07
N TRP A 38 -15.46 8.69 15.85
CA TRP A 38 -16.04 8.07 17.04
C TRP A 38 -16.37 9.10 18.10
N LYS A 39 -15.45 10.04 18.38
CA LYS A 39 -15.67 11.14 19.33
C LYS A 39 -16.86 12.03 18.93
N LYS A 40 -17.17 12.12 17.63
CA LYS A 40 -18.33 12.85 17.08
C LYS A 40 -19.60 11.99 16.96
N GLY A 41 -19.59 10.76 17.49
CA GLY A 41 -20.69 9.80 17.39
C GLY A 41 -21.01 9.38 15.96
N LYS A 42 -20.06 9.47 15.02
CA LYS A 42 -20.24 9.09 13.61
C LYS A 42 -19.91 7.61 13.36
N THR A 43 -19.14 6.98 14.24
CA THR A 43 -18.89 5.53 14.27
C THR A 43 -19.30 4.94 15.62
N GLU A 44 -19.70 3.67 15.62
CA GLU A 44 -20.14 2.97 16.84
C GLU A 44 -18.98 2.46 17.69
N ASN A 45 -17.85 2.10 17.08
CA ASN A 45 -16.74 1.43 17.75
C ASN A 45 -15.39 1.89 17.17
N LEU A 46 -14.38 2.00 18.03
CA LEU A 46 -12.98 2.07 17.60
C LEU A 46 -12.51 0.69 17.10
N TYR A 47 -11.50 0.66 16.23
CA TYR A 47 -11.04 -0.60 15.64
C TYR A 47 -10.51 -1.61 16.66
N GLY A 48 -9.87 -1.16 17.76
CA GLY A 48 -9.52 -2.05 18.86
C GLY A 48 -10.71 -2.82 19.45
N HIS A 49 -11.89 -2.20 19.54
CA HIS A 49 -13.11 -2.90 20.00
C HIS A 49 -13.55 -3.96 18.98
N VAL A 50 -13.49 -3.64 17.70
CA VAL A 50 -13.93 -4.55 16.62
C VAL A 50 -12.98 -5.76 16.53
N ALA A 51 -11.68 -5.51 16.45
CA ALA A 51 -10.67 -6.56 16.37
C ALA A 51 -10.63 -7.43 17.64
N GLY A 52 -10.66 -6.82 18.84
CA GLY A 52 -10.68 -7.59 20.08
C GLY A 52 -11.96 -8.40 20.29
N SER A 53 -13.07 -8.01 19.65
CA SER A 53 -14.31 -8.82 19.68
C SER A 53 -14.19 -10.17 18.97
N MET A 54 -13.10 -10.41 18.23
CA MET A 54 -12.76 -11.73 17.68
C MET A 54 -12.18 -12.67 18.75
N LEU A 55 -11.58 -12.12 19.80
CA LEU A 55 -10.88 -12.87 20.85
C LEU A 55 -11.74 -13.01 22.12
N MET A 56 -12.65 -12.07 22.36
CA MET A 56 -13.48 -12.04 23.55
C MET A 56 -14.83 -11.36 23.30
N SER A 57 -15.75 -11.49 24.25
CA SER A 57 -17.08 -10.91 24.10
C SER A 57 -17.06 -9.38 24.02
N LYS A 58 -17.97 -8.80 23.23
CA LYS A 58 -18.09 -7.35 23.02
C LYS A 58 -18.19 -6.56 24.33
N PHE A 59 -18.89 -7.07 25.34
CA PHE A 59 -19.05 -6.41 26.63
C PHE A 59 -17.72 -6.25 27.40
N ARG A 60 -16.80 -7.20 27.25
CA ARG A 60 -15.48 -7.14 27.89
C ARG A 60 -14.56 -6.12 27.23
N MET A 61 -14.83 -5.73 25.99
CA MET A 61 -14.02 -4.77 25.25
C MET A 61 -14.07 -3.34 25.81
N ASN A 62 -15.01 -3.03 26.70
CA ASN A 62 -15.06 -1.75 27.40
C ASN A 62 -13.94 -1.57 28.44
N GLN A 63 -13.24 -2.66 28.82
CA GLN A 63 -12.09 -2.59 29.71
C GLN A 63 -10.84 -2.20 28.93
N THR A 64 -10.08 -1.21 29.42
CA THR A 64 -8.88 -0.69 28.74
C THR A 64 -7.87 -1.78 28.36
N LYS A 65 -7.64 -2.76 29.23
CA LYS A 65 -6.70 -3.87 28.97
C LYS A 65 -7.13 -4.72 27.76
N ASN A 66 -8.43 -4.97 27.65
CA ASN A 66 -9.00 -5.75 26.55
C ASN A 66 -9.00 -4.93 25.26
N PHE A 67 -9.32 -3.63 25.34
CA PHE A 67 -9.19 -2.71 24.23
C PHE A 67 -7.77 -2.67 23.66
N ILE A 68 -6.75 -2.57 24.53
CA ILE A 68 -5.34 -2.58 24.12
C ILE A 68 -5.00 -3.88 23.38
N LEU A 69 -5.40 -5.04 23.91
CA LEU A 69 -5.18 -6.32 23.23
C LEU A 69 -5.87 -6.37 21.86
N GLY A 70 -7.10 -5.85 21.77
CA GLY A 70 -7.79 -5.71 20.50
C GLY A 70 -7.09 -4.75 19.54
N GLN A 71 -6.49 -3.68 20.04
CA GLN A 71 -5.69 -2.75 19.24
C GLN A 71 -4.42 -3.42 18.71
N PHE A 72 -3.72 -4.21 19.52
CA PHE A 72 -2.60 -5.03 19.04
C PHE A 72 -3.04 -6.00 17.94
N TRP A 73 -4.18 -6.67 18.13
CA TRP A 73 -4.73 -7.56 17.11
C TRP A 73 -5.09 -6.82 15.81
N HIS A 74 -5.63 -5.60 15.94
CA HIS A 74 -5.89 -4.73 14.79
C HIS A 74 -4.61 -4.40 14.02
N TYR A 75 -3.55 -3.93 14.69
CA TYR A 75 -2.27 -3.63 14.04
C TYR A 75 -1.60 -4.86 13.43
N ALA A 76 -1.69 -6.02 14.08
CA ALA A 76 -1.20 -7.28 13.53
C ALA A 76 -1.92 -7.65 12.22
N ALA A 77 -3.24 -7.47 12.15
CA ALA A 77 -4.00 -7.65 10.91
C ALA A 77 -3.52 -6.68 9.82
N GLY A 78 -3.34 -5.40 10.14
CA GLY A 78 -2.81 -4.39 9.20
C GLY A 78 -1.43 -4.74 8.65
N ALA A 79 -0.51 -5.18 9.52
CA ALA A 79 0.80 -5.67 9.10
C ALA A 79 0.69 -6.82 8.08
N GLY A 80 -0.23 -7.77 8.32
CA GLY A 80 -0.53 -8.87 7.40
C GLY A 80 -1.05 -8.39 6.04
N PHE A 81 -1.94 -7.41 6.01
CA PHE A 81 -2.46 -6.83 4.76
C PHE A 81 -1.45 -5.95 4.02
N GLY A 82 -0.30 -5.64 4.61
CA GLY A 82 0.81 -5.02 3.89
C GLY A 82 1.43 -5.92 2.82
N PHE A 83 1.40 -7.25 3.00
CA PHE A 83 1.94 -8.22 2.03
C PHE A 83 1.26 -8.16 0.65
N PRO A 84 -0.08 -8.28 0.54
CA PRO A 84 -0.74 -8.17 -0.76
C PRO A 84 -0.54 -6.78 -1.40
N ALA A 85 -0.45 -5.72 -0.59
CA ALA A 85 -0.14 -4.37 -1.07
C ALA A 85 1.26 -4.29 -1.70
N PHE A 86 2.27 -4.83 -1.01
CA PHE A 86 3.64 -4.88 -1.52
C PHE A 86 3.73 -5.73 -2.80
N TYR A 87 3.12 -6.91 -2.81
CA TYR A 87 3.14 -7.80 -3.97
C TYR A 87 2.46 -7.16 -5.19
N LEU A 88 1.36 -6.44 -4.99
CA LEU A 88 0.71 -5.67 -6.06
C LEU A 88 1.68 -4.66 -6.68
N LEU A 89 2.38 -3.86 -5.87
CA LEU A 89 3.35 -2.88 -6.37
C LEU A 89 4.57 -3.55 -7.00
N LYS A 90 5.07 -4.64 -6.41
CA LYS A 90 6.20 -5.42 -6.95
C LYS A 90 5.88 -6.01 -8.32
N LYS A 91 4.62 -6.40 -8.56
CA LYS A 91 4.20 -6.96 -9.86
C LYS A 91 3.84 -5.89 -10.89
N THR A 92 3.20 -4.81 -10.46
CA THR A 92 2.59 -3.83 -11.38
C THR A 92 3.34 -2.51 -11.47
N GLY A 93 4.34 -2.27 -10.61
CA GLY A 93 5.05 -0.99 -10.53
C GLY A 93 4.37 0.04 -9.61
N LYS A 94 4.99 1.21 -9.55
CA LYS A 94 4.59 2.34 -8.67
C LYS A 94 3.73 3.40 -9.37
N ASP A 95 3.26 3.13 -10.58
CA ASP A 95 2.26 3.95 -11.25
C ASP A 95 0.92 3.90 -10.49
N HIS A 96 0.16 4.99 -10.59
CA HIS A 96 -1.21 5.08 -10.06
C HIS A 96 -1.38 4.61 -8.60
N LEU A 97 -0.43 4.94 -7.71
CA LEU A 97 -0.45 4.54 -6.29
C LEU A 97 -1.79 4.80 -5.60
N LEU A 98 -2.42 5.95 -5.87
CA LEU A 98 -3.73 6.29 -5.30
C LEU A 98 -4.79 5.23 -5.63
N LEU A 99 -4.90 4.84 -6.91
CA LEU A 99 -5.88 3.87 -7.36
C LEU A 99 -5.56 2.47 -6.81
N LYS A 100 -4.29 2.05 -6.91
CA LYS A 100 -3.84 0.74 -6.40
C LYS A 100 -4.07 0.62 -4.90
N GLY A 101 -3.73 1.66 -4.15
CA GLY A 101 -3.96 1.74 -2.71
C GLY A 101 -5.43 1.72 -2.35
N ALA A 102 -6.26 2.51 -3.03
CA ALA A 102 -7.71 2.49 -2.84
C ALA A 102 -8.29 1.10 -3.08
N SER A 103 -7.89 0.42 -4.17
CA SER A 103 -8.31 -0.95 -4.45
C SER A 103 -7.89 -1.91 -3.33
N VAL A 104 -6.62 -1.90 -2.90
CA VAL A 104 -6.12 -2.75 -1.80
C VAL A 104 -6.94 -2.54 -0.53
N GLY A 105 -7.19 -1.28 -0.16
CA GLY A 105 -8.01 -0.92 0.98
C GLY A 105 -9.43 -1.48 0.88
N MET A 106 -10.10 -1.25 -0.25
CA MET A 106 -11.47 -1.73 -0.47
C MET A 106 -11.56 -3.26 -0.48
N PHE A 107 -10.57 -3.96 -1.06
CA PHE A 107 -10.53 -5.43 -1.02
C PHE A 107 -10.27 -5.96 0.38
N THR A 108 -9.39 -5.31 1.15
CA THR A 108 -9.14 -5.66 2.56
C THR A 108 -10.45 -5.59 3.34
N TRP A 109 -11.21 -4.50 3.16
CA TRP A 109 -12.52 -4.36 3.78
C TRP A 109 -13.55 -5.39 3.31
N GLY A 110 -13.66 -5.55 2.00
CA GLY A 110 -14.61 -6.48 1.38
C GLY A 110 -14.38 -7.91 1.89
N LEU A 111 -13.12 -8.32 2.00
CA LEU A 111 -12.71 -9.62 2.51
C LEU A 111 -12.93 -9.71 4.02
N LEU A 112 -12.41 -8.79 4.83
CA LEU A 112 -12.56 -8.90 6.29
C LEU A 112 -14.01 -8.87 6.74
N TYR A 113 -14.77 -7.91 6.23
CA TYR A 113 -16.07 -7.61 6.79
C TYR A 113 -17.16 -8.50 6.24
N ASN A 114 -17.25 -8.64 4.91
CA ASN A 114 -18.32 -9.48 4.35
C ASN A 114 -18.05 -10.96 4.62
N PHE A 115 -16.80 -11.40 4.55
CA PHE A 115 -16.49 -12.80 4.87
C PHE A 115 -16.53 -13.03 6.37
N GLY A 116 -15.77 -12.25 7.15
CA GLY A 116 -15.63 -12.50 8.58
C GLY A 116 -16.92 -12.30 9.38
N MET A 117 -17.79 -11.35 9.01
CA MET A 117 -19.10 -11.27 9.67
C MET A 117 -20.03 -12.43 9.28
N ARG A 118 -19.97 -12.93 8.03
CA ARG A 118 -20.80 -14.07 7.59
C ARG A 118 -20.47 -15.34 8.35
N ILE A 119 -19.20 -15.56 8.69
CA ILE A 119 -18.76 -16.74 9.46
C ILE A 119 -18.72 -16.49 10.97
N GLY A 120 -19.26 -15.36 11.45
CA GLY A 120 -19.39 -15.08 12.88
C GLY A 120 -18.08 -14.74 13.61
N LEU A 121 -17.01 -14.35 12.90
CA LEU A 121 -15.72 -14.01 13.52
C LEU A 121 -15.77 -12.76 14.40
N TYR A 122 -16.71 -11.84 14.15
CA TYR A 122 -16.80 -10.57 14.87
C TYR A 122 -18.03 -10.53 15.78
N GLY A 123 -17.80 -10.41 17.09
CA GLY A 123 -18.87 -10.13 18.06
C GLY A 123 -19.39 -8.69 18.00
N ALA A 124 -18.59 -7.75 17.51
CA ALA A 124 -18.97 -6.35 17.34
C ALA A 124 -19.45 -6.07 15.91
N ASN A 125 -20.77 -6.17 15.68
CA ASN A 125 -21.39 -5.82 14.40
C ASN A 125 -22.01 -4.40 14.44
N PRO A 126 -21.52 -3.44 13.66
CA PRO A 126 -22.09 -2.10 13.55
C PRO A 126 -23.47 -2.13 12.90
N ARG A 127 -24.43 -1.46 13.53
CA ARG A 127 -25.81 -1.39 13.06
C ARG A 127 -26.05 -0.16 12.19
N LEU A 128 -25.24 0.88 12.34
CA LEU A 128 -25.47 2.16 11.69
C LEU A 128 -24.82 2.22 10.31
N THR A 129 -25.59 2.67 9.31
CA THR A 129 -25.11 2.86 7.93
C THR A 129 -23.93 3.84 7.87
N LYS A 130 -23.94 4.90 8.70
CA LYS A 130 -22.81 5.83 8.82
C LYS A 130 -21.50 5.15 9.26
N THR A 131 -21.57 4.11 10.11
CA THR A 131 -20.38 3.34 10.49
C THR A 131 -19.83 2.56 9.30
N LYS A 132 -20.70 2.04 8.43
CA LYS A 132 -20.30 1.34 7.20
C LYS A 132 -19.61 2.27 6.21
N TYR A 133 -20.14 3.49 6.02
CA TYR A 133 -19.49 4.52 5.18
C TYR A 133 -18.13 4.96 5.76
N ALA A 134 -18.07 5.20 7.07
CA ALA A 134 -16.82 5.51 7.73
C ALA A 134 -15.79 4.39 7.56
N ALA A 135 -16.21 3.12 7.63
CA ALA A 135 -15.31 2.01 7.39
C ALA A 135 -14.78 1.95 5.95
N LEU A 136 -15.60 2.27 4.94
CA LEU A 136 -15.11 2.40 3.56
C LEU A 136 -14.03 3.49 3.45
N TRP A 137 -14.27 4.65 4.07
CA TRP A 137 -13.32 5.75 4.11
C TRP A 137 -12.01 5.38 4.83
N HIS A 138 -12.11 4.72 5.98
CA HIS A 138 -10.96 4.26 6.74
C HIS A 138 -10.11 3.26 5.96
N ASN A 139 -10.74 2.30 5.29
CA ASN A 139 -10.01 1.32 4.48
C ASN A 139 -9.39 1.95 3.23
N PHE A 140 -10.05 2.95 2.62
CA PHE A 140 -9.43 3.80 1.59
C PHE A 140 -8.14 4.45 2.11
N LEU A 141 -8.21 5.13 3.26
CA LEU A 141 -7.04 5.77 3.88
C LEU A 141 -5.93 4.77 4.15
N TYR A 142 -6.25 3.64 4.78
CA TYR A 142 -5.29 2.57 5.04
C TYR A 142 -4.61 2.09 3.76
N GLY A 143 -5.37 1.73 2.74
CA GLY A 143 -4.82 1.18 1.51
C GLY A 143 -3.92 2.17 0.78
N VAL A 144 -4.36 3.44 0.66
CA VAL A 144 -3.57 4.52 0.08
C VAL A 144 -2.30 4.75 0.87
N THR A 145 -2.38 4.98 2.18
CA THR A 145 -1.20 5.23 2.99
C THR A 145 -0.23 4.05 2.98
N THR A 146 -0.73 2.81 2.99
CA THR A 146 0.09 1.59 2.93
C THR A 146 0.94 1.55 1.67
N VAL A 147 0.35 1.73 0.49
CA VAL A 147 1.11 1.66 -0.77
C VAL A 147 2.09 2.83 -0.93
N TYR A 148 1.76 4.01 -0.42
CA TYR A 148 2.68 5.15 -0.39
C TYR A 148 3.84 4.90 0.58
N ALA A 149 3.57 4.35 1.76
CA ALA A 149 4.60 3.99 2.74
C ALA A 149 5.55 2.94 2.16
N ILE A 150 5.01 1.87 1.59
CA ILE A 150 5.78 0.82 0.90
C ILE A 150 6.65 1.44 -0.19
N SER A 151 6.07 2.26 -1.07
CA SER A 151 6.79 2.92 -2.15
C SER A 151 7.92 3.83 -1.66
N ALA A 152 7.78 4.41 -0.47
CA ALA A 152 8.75 5.33 0.11
C ALA A 152 9.93 4.61 0.78
N ILE A 153 9.68 3.49 1.48
CA ILE A 153 10.70 2.78 2.28
C ILE A 153 11.42 1.66 1.50
N ALA A 154 10.77 1.12 0.48
CA ALA A 154 11.32 0.03 -0.32
C ALA A 154 12.38 0.52 -1.31
N ASP A 155 13.38 -0.33 -1.55
CA ASP A 155 14.36 -0.10 -2.61
C ASP A 155 13.66 0.04 -3.99
N PRO A 156 13.91 1.14 -4.75
CA PRO A 156 13.29 1.35 -6.05
C PRO A 156 13.52 0.22 -7.05
N GLY A 157 14.61 -0.54 -6.93
CA GLY A 157 14.93 -1.69 -7.78
C GLY A 157 14.01 -2.90 -7.58
N LEU A 158 13.21 -2.92 -6.50
CA LEU A 158 12.21 -3.97 -6.28
C LEU A 158 10.97 -3.81 -7.16
N PHE A 159 10.78 -2.65 -7.80
CA PHE A 159 9.59 -2.36 -8.58
C PHE A 159 9.92 -2.29 -10.06
N PRO A 160 9.01 -2.78 -10.94
CA PRO A 160 9.11 -2.61 -12.37
C PRO A 160 9.32 -1.13 -12.72
N GLN A 161 10.37 -0.83 -13.46
CA GLN A 161 10.58 0.49 -14.02
C GLN A 161 9.83 0.58 -15.34
N LYS A 162 9.14 1.71 -15.55
CA LYS A 162 8.58 2.02 -16.86
C LYS A 162 9.77 2.21 -17.80
N GLN A 163 10.00 1.28 -18.71
CA GLN A 163 11.01 1.44 -19.77
C GLN A 163 10.70 2.76 -20.48
N ASN A 164 11.63 3.71 -20.39
CA ASN A 164 11.52 4.95 -21.12
C ASN A 164 11.81 4.59 -22.58
N ASN A 165 10.78 4.60 -23.44
CA ASN A 165 10.89 4.33 -24.89
C ASN A 165 11.86 5.27 -25.65
N ARG A 166 12.65 6.09 -24.96
CA ARG A 166 13.68 6.97 -25.54
C ARG A 166 14.96 6.23 -25.91
N ASP A 167 15.24 5.08 -25.29
CA ASP A 167 16.49 4.34 -25.58
C ASP A 167 16.36 3.43 -26.82
N ILE A 168 15.15 2.97 -27.14
CA ILE A 168 14.88 2.12 -28.32
C ILE A 168 14.96 2.92 -29.63
N SER A 169 14.59 4.21 -29.62
CA SER A 169 14.72 5.08 -30.79
C SER A 169 16.15 5.56 -31.05
N ALA A 170 17.04 5.52 -30.06
CA ALA A 170 18.47 5.79 -30.25
C ALA A 170 19.24 4.56 -30.80
N GLN A 171 18.83 3.34 -30.41
CA GLN A 171 19.46 2.10 -30.89
C GLN A 171 18.97 1.63 -32.26
N ASN A 172 17.76 2.03 -32.68
CA ASN A 172 17.19 1.68 -33.99
C ASN A 172 17.27 2.83 -35.01
N MET A 173 18.08 3.87 -34.77
CA MET A 173 18.37 4.81 -35.84
C MET A 173 19.15 4.07 -36.94
N PRO A 174 18.59 3.94 -38.16
CA PRO A 174 19.37 3.41 -39.27
C PRO A 174 20.62 4.27 -39.41
N ILE A 175 21.79 3.64 -39.46
CA ILE A 175 23.03 4.31 -39.84
C ILE A 175 22.73 5.06 -41.14
N SER A 176 22.80 6.39 -41.11
CA SER A 176 22.46 7.20 -42.27
C SER A 176 23.31 6.76 -43.47
N GLU A 177 22.72 6.70 -44.66
CA GLU A 177 23.45 6.32 -45.88
C GLU A 177 24.69 7.19 -46.13
N ASP A 178 24.70 8.43 -45.61
CA ASP A 178 25.85 9.32 -45.66
C ASP A 178 27.07 8.76 -44.91
N TYR A 179 26.87 8.01 -43.82
CA TYR A 179 27.95 7.35 -43.10
C TYR A 179 28.56 6.19 -43.90
N LYS A 180 27.73 5.48 -44.69
CA LYS A 180 28.20 4.40 -45.58
C LYS A 180 28.98 4.93 -46.78
N LYS A 181 28.59 6.09 -47.33
CA LYS A 181 29.31 6.74 -48.44
C LYS A 181 30.69 7.27 -48.02
N GLY A 182 30.79 7.84 -46.81
CA GLY A 182 32.07 8.30 -46.27
C GLY A 182 33.08 7.17 -46.00
N ALA A 183 32.60 6.01 -45.52
CA ALA A 183 33.46 4.84 -45.27
C ALA A 183 34.03 4.23 -46.55
N HIS A 184 33.22 4.12 -47.61
CA HIS A 184 33.69 3.64 -48.91
C HIS A 184 34.71 4.59 -49.57
N GLN A 185 34.59 5.91 -49.33
CA GLN A 185 35.53 6.88 -49.88
C GLN A 185 36.90 6.82 -49.18
N TYR A 186 36.95 6.45 -47.89
CA TYR A 186 38.22 6.22 -47.19
C TYR A 186 38.94 4.95 -47.67
N GLU A 187 38.22 3.85 -47.94
CA GLU A 187 38.83 2.62 -48.46
C GLU A 187 39.40 2.76 -49.87
N SER A 188 38.88 3.71 -50.67
CA SER A 188 39.42 4.02 -52.01
C SER A 188 40.67 4.93 -52.02
N ILE A 189 41.04 5.52 -50.88
CA ILE A 189 42.21 6.40 -50.76
C ILE A 189 43.41 5.63 -50.18
N VAL A 190 43.17 4.50 -49.51
CA VAL A 190 44.18 3.72 -48.78
C VAL A 190 44.66 2.48 -49.56
N ASN A 191 44.02 2.15 -50.69
CA ASN A 191 44.46 1.12 -51.64
C ASN A 191 44.88 1.75 -52.97
#